data_AF-A0A268U4F6-F1
#
_entry.id   AF-A0A268U4F6-F1
#
_cell.length_a   1.000
_cell.length_b   1.000
_cell.length_c   1.000
_cell.angle_alpha   90.00
_cell.angle_beta   90.00
_cell.angle_gamma   90.00
#
_symmetry.space_group_name_H-M   'P 1'
#
loop_
_entity.id
_entity.type
_entity.pdbx_description
1 polymer ?
#
loop_
_entity_poly.entity_id
_entity_poly.type
_entity_poly.pdbx_seq_one_letter_code
_entity_poly.pdbx_strand_id
1 'polypeptide(L)'
;MKLQDLKDIATLFSSKPKLNFIGRIKDNLVCLRMDKDYYYIDFQSGDIFSASELASFKTYTSPFDMALSKFANSSKILDCKLDGLNKILFLDLEVKNAYKVLHSRLVISLIPRSTNLILLVDSKIVAALHYKEDVVLKMPYIPVIQPSFDKTLVDNTNLEAIESSLKERYLAAQEALISQKKASFKAKIKKQLNTLQEVLNALPSDKALEDEMKLSYALANFILSNLDSIPPYATNLVMESKSYKIAAYPSSSELANAEFSKAKKLKRKLKNISLQRGNLESKIELLEEKLSLCENINMLEVLEHTQKANNQDSKKTRCFFYKDVKISVGKSREENVKLLKDAKARYIWMHLKDRPSSHMILHTSKADYTLLKYAGELLCRLNGLETGRFLVDYTYRRDLKVQSNAFVTYNKYSSIYVTL
;
A
#
# COMPACT_ATOMS: atom_id res chain seq x y z
N MET A 1 -2.51 -15.50 22.22
CA MET A 1 -2.15 -15.39 23.66
C MET A 1 -1.92 -16.73 24.40
N LYS A 2 -1.00 -16.78 25.39
CA LYS A 2 -0.83 -17.92 26.33
C LYS A 2 -1.86 -17.84 27.46
N LEU A 3 -2.11 -18.95 28.16
CA LEU A 3 -3.11 -19.00 29.25
C LEU A 3 -2.68 -18.16 30.48
N GLN A 4 -1.39 -18.16 30.83
CA GLN A 4 -0.86 -17.33 31.93
C GLN A 4 -1.06 -15.85 31.62
N ASP A 5 -0.71 -15.39 30.41
CA ASP A 5 -0.94 -14.01 29.98
C ASP A 5 -2.41 -13.58 30.18
N LEU A 6 -3.39 -14.45 29.93
CA LEU A 6 -4.81 -14.14 30.14
C LEU A 6 -5.19 -14.05 31.61
N LYS A 7 -4.64 -14.91 32.47
CA LYS A 7 -4.82 -14.80 33.92
C LYS A 7 -4.27 -13.47 34.42
N ASP A 8 -3.08 -13.11 33.98
CA ASP A 8 -2.41 -11.87 34.34
C ASP A 8 -3.23 -10.64 33.88
N ILE A 9 -3.78 -10.68 32.66
CA ILE A 9 -4.69 -9.64 32.14
C ILE A 9 -6.01 -9.59 32.93
N ALA A 10 -6.53 -10.73 33.37
CA ALA A 10 -7.72 -10.78 34.22
C ALA A 10 -7.48 -10.00 35.53
N THR A 11 -6.35 -10.26 36.19
CA THR A 11 -5.91 -9.51 37.37
C THR A 11 -5.74 -8.02 37.08
N LEU A 12 -5.14 -7.67 35.93
CA LEU A 12 -5.00 -6.27 35.51
C LEU A 12 -6.37 -5.60 35.35
N PHE A 13 -7.30 -6.20 34.60
CA PHE A 13 -8.63 -5.63 34.37
C PHE A 13 -9.47 -5.55 35.65
N SER A 14 -9.35 -6.54 36.54
CA SER A 14 -10.02 -6.55 37.84
C SER A 14 -9.51 -5.42 38.76
N SER A 15 -8.24 -5.01 38.62
CA SER A 15 -7.69 -3.88 39.38
C SER A 15 -8.16 -2.49 38.90
N LYS A 16 -8.72 -2.39 37.68
CA LYS A 16 -9.21 -1.11 37.14
C LYS A 16 -10.58 -0.78 37.74
N PRO A 17 -10.84 0.48 38.13
CA PRO A 17 -12.10 0.84 38.81
C PRO A 17 -13.31 0.89 37.86
N LYS A 18 -13.07 1.20 36.58
CA LYS A 18 -14.14 1.54 35.62
C LYS A 18 -13.75 1.17 34.20
N LEU A 19 -14.75 0.71 33.44
CA LEU A 19 -14.72 0.66 31.99
C LEU A 19 -15.30 1.96 31.44
N ASN A 20 -14.44 2.89 31.03
CA ASN A 20 -14.84 4.21 30.56
C ASN A 20 -15.51 4.13 29.17
N PHE A 21 -15.05 3.21 28.32
CA PHE A 21 -15.57 3.02 26.97
C PHE A 21 -15.30 1.60 26.48
N ILE A 22 -16.20 1.05 25.68
CA ILE A 22 -16.04 -0.14 24.87
C ILE A 22 -16.68 0.09 23.50
N GLY A 23 -15.98 -0.30 22.45
CA GLY A 23 -16.51 -0.17 21.09
C GLY A 23 -15.67 -0.88 20.04
N ARG A 24 -16.34 -1.30 18.97
CA ARG A 24 -15.70 -1.93 17.82
C ARG A 24 -14.98 -0.89 16.96
N ILE A 25 -13.73 -1.15 16.61
CA ILE A 25 -12.87 -0.27 15.78
C ILE A 25 -12.69 -0.84 14.37
N LYS A 26 -12.58 -2.18 14.27
CA LYS A 26 -12.57 -2.97 13.03
C LYS A 26 -13.45 -4.19 13.21
N ASP A 27 -13.78 -4.90 12.13
CA ASP A 27 -14.73 -6.02 12.16
C ASP A 27 -14.48 -7.03 13.30
N ASN A 28 -13.21 -7.36 13.56
CA ASN A 28 -12.78 -8.26 14.63
C ASN A 28 -11.97 -7.58 15.76
N LEU A 29 -11.97 -6.25 15.84
CA LEU A 29 -11.16 -5.50 16.80
C LEU A 29 -12.05 -4.64 17.69
N VAL A 30 -12.05 -4.93 18.99
CA VAL A 30 -12.79 -4.16 20.00
C VAL A 30 -11.81 -3.45 20.92
N CYS A 31 -12.06 -2.17 21.17
CA CYS A 31 -11.30 -1.36 22.10
C CYS A 31 -12.06 -1.20 23.41
N LEU A 32 -11.34 -1.32 24.53
CA LEU A 32 -11.77 -1.03 25.89
C LEU A 32 -10.89 0.10 26.41
N ARG A 33 -11.48 1.19 26.88
CA ARG A 33 -10.77 2.25 27.60
C ARG A 33 -11.02 2.08 29.08
N MET A 34 -9.95 1.86 29.84
CA MET A 34 -9.97 1.83 31.30
C MET A 34 -8.97 2.86 31.78
N ASP A 35 -9.44 3.84 32.54
CA ASP A 35 -8.68 5.03 32.92
C ASP A 35 -8.16 5.82 31.69
N LYS A 36 -6.84 5.84 31.50
CA LYS A 36 -6.16 6.54 30.40
C LYS A 36 -5.72 5.60 29.28
N ASP A 37 -5.71 4.29 29.52
CA ASP A 37 -5.15 3.31 28.61
C ASP A 37 -6.24 2.71 27.71
N TYR A 38 -5.84 2.44 26.46
CA TYR A 38 -6.66 1.73 25.50
C TYR A 38 -6.16 0.30 25.36
N TYR A 39 -7.01 -0.66 25.65
CA TYR A 39 -6.79 -2.08 25.43
C TYR A 39 -7.58 -2.52 24.21
N TYR A 40 -6.92 -3.21 23.30
CA TYR A 40 -7.53 -3.73 22.09
C TYR A 40 -7.54 -5.25 22.15
N ILE A 41 -8.70 -5.83 21.87
CA ILE A 41 -8.90 -7.26 21.78
C ILE A 41 -9.14 -7.59 20.32
N ASP A 42 -8.19 -8.30 19.72
CA ASP A 42 -8.27 -8.75 18.34
C ASP A 42 -8.80 -10.19 18.29
N PHE A 43 -10.06 -10.33 17.92
CA PHE A 43 -10.73 -11.61 17.77
C PHE A 43 -10.30 -12.35 16.49
N GLN A 44 -9.55 -11.73 15.59
CA GLN A 44 -8.98 -12.44 14.44
C GLN A 44 -7.71 -13.21 14.84
N SER A 45 -6.79 -12.57 15.57
CA SER A 45 -5.55 -13.21 16.04
C SER A 45 -5.69 -13.93 17.39
N GLY A 46 -6.69 -13.57 18.19
CA GLY A 46 -6.85 -14.08 19.55
C GLY A 46 -5.81 -13.48 20.51
N ASP A 47 -5.46 -12.21 20.34
CA ASP A 47 -4.49 -11.48 21.16
C ASP A 47 -5.07 -10.17 21.71
N ILE A 48 -4.42 -9.66 22.76
CA ILE A 48 -4.74 -8.41 23.44
C ILE A 48 -3.48 -7.58 23.48
N PHE A 49 -3.60 -6.29 23.18
CA PHE A 49 -2.49 -5.33 23.21
C PHE A 49 -3.00 -3.96 23.66
N SER A 50 -2.11 -3.07 24.07
CA SER A 50 -2.47 -1.73 24.51
C SER A 50 -1.76 -0.64 23.72
N ALA A 51 -2.42 0.52 23.60
CA ALA A 51 -1.83 1.71 23.01
C ALA A 51 -2.21 2.94 23.82
N SER A 52 -1.34 3.96 23.78
CA SER A 52 -1.56 5.27 24.40
C SER A 52 -2.55 6.14 23.63
N GLU A 53 -2.74 5.86 22.33
CA GLU A 53 -3.64 6.60 21.47
C GLU A 53 -4.76 5.72 20.92
N LEU A 54 -5.85 6.40 20.61
CA LEU A 54 -7.04 5.79 20.08
C LEU A 54 -6.91 5.64 18.57
N ALA A 55 -6.92 4.40 18.08
CA ALA A 55 -6.93 4.13 16.67
C ALA A 55 -8.20 4.72 16.03
N SER A 56 -8.07 5.26 14.82
CA SER A 56 -9.18 5.84 14.06
C SER A 56 -10.40 4.91 14.05
N PHE A 57 -11.54 5.42 14.50
CA PHE A 57 -12.79 4.68 14.52
C PHE A 57 -13.42 4.63 13.12
N LYS A 58 -13.95 3.46 12.78
CA LYS A 58 -15.12 3.39 11.90
C LYS A 58 -16.35 3.40 12.81
N THR A 59 -17.33 4.24 12.51
CA THR A 59 -18.57 4.25 13.30
C THR A 59 -19.38 3.00 12.95
N TYR A 60 -19.58 2.12 13.93
CA TYR A 60 -20.46 0.97 13.80
C TYR A 60 -21.74 1.22 14.60
N THR A 61 -22.87 0.86 14.00
CA THR A 61 -24.21 1.05 14.57
C THR A 61 -25.02 -0.25 14.56
N SER A 62 -24.36 -1.41 14.51
CA SER A 62 -25.06 -2.69 14.52
C SER A 62 -25.74 -2.94 15.87
N PRO A 63 -26.71 -3.88 15.95
CA PRO A 63 -27.34 -4.24 17.23
C PRO A 63 -26.34 -4.59 18.33
N PHE A 64 -25.21 -5.23 17.97
CA PHE A 64 -24.13 -5.51 18.90
C PHE A 64 -23.47 -4.24 19.45
N ASP A 65 -23.14 -3.28 18.58
CA ASP A 65 -22.49 -2.03 18.97
C ASP A 65 -23.42 -1.17 19.85
N MET A 66 -24.72 -1.13 19.51
CA MET A 66 -25.74 -0.46 20.32
C MET A 66 -25.89 -1.12 21.71
N ALA A 67 -25.87 -2.46 21.77
CA ALA A 67 -25.96 -3.19 23.02
C ALA A 67 -24.72 -2.94 23.92
N LEU A 68 -23.51 -2.97 23.37
CA LEU A 68 -22.29 -2.59 24.10
C LEU A 68 -22.40 -1.17 24.66
N SER A 69 -22.87 -0.22 23.83
CA SER A 69 -23.03 1.16 24.25
C SER A 69 -24.05 1.32 25.39
N LYS A 70 -25.12 0.52 25.38
CA LYS A 70 -26.17 0.60 26.39
C LYS A 70 -25.84 -0.15 27.68
N PHE A 71 -25.15 -1.28 27.58
CA PHE A 71 -25.01 -2.24 28.68
C PHE A 71 -23.55 -2.52 29.09
N ALA A 72 -22.57 -1.78 28.58
CA ALA A 72 -21.17 -1.93 29.01
C ALA A 72 -20.39 -0.61 29.05
N ASN A 73 -20.78 0.42 28.29
CA ASN A 73 -20.11 1.71 28.37
C ASN A 73 -20.28 2.39 29.74
N SER A 74 -19.22 3.08 30.18
CA SER A 74 -19.22 3.87 31.42
C SER A 74 -19.62 3.09 32.67
N SER A 75 -19.35 1.79 32.71
CA SER A 75 -19.71 0.90 33.82
C SER A 75 -18.60 0.77 34.85
N LYS A 76 -18.96 0.52 36.11
CA LYS A 76 -18.01 0.12 37.14
C LYS A 76 -17.57 -1.33 36.88
N ILE A 77 -16.29 -1.62 37.01
CA ILE A 77 -15.78 -3.01 36.94
C ILE A 77 -15.97 -3.64 38.32
N LEU A 78 -16.58 -4.82 38.36
CA LEU A 78 -16.82 -5.57 39.60
C LEU A 78 -15.75 -6.65 39.80
N ASP A 79 -15.45 -7.40 38.75
CA ASP A 79 -14.43 -8.44 38.73
C ASP A 79 -14.03 -8.75 37.29
N CYS A 80 -12.84 -9.31 37.10
CA CYS A 80 -12.42 -9.92 35.85
C CYS A 80 -11.66 -11.22 36.16
N LYS A 81 -12.14 -12.34 35.61
CA LYS A 81 -11.56 -13.65 35.89
C LYS A 81 -11.50 -14.56 34.67
N LEU A 82 -10.60 -15.53 34.74
CA LEU A 82 -10.47 -16.59 33.75
C LEU A 82 -11.50 -17.71 34.01
N ASP A 83 -12.04 -18.29 32.95
CA ASP A 83 -12.92 -19.47 33.02
C ASP A 83 -12.09 -20.76 33.20
N GLY A 84 -11.59 -20.99 34.40
CA GLY A 84 -10.77 -22.17 34.70
C GLY A 84 -9.51 -22.22 33.83
N LEU A 85 -9.39 -23.24 32.98
CA LEU A 85 -8.29 -23.41 32.02
C LEU A 85 -8.68 -23.05 30.58
N ASN A 86 -9.90 -22.55 30.36
CA ASN A 86 -10.31 -22.01 29.08
C ASN A 86 -9.65 -20.65 28.82
N LYS A 87 -9.40 -20.34 27.54
CA LYS A 87 -8.99 -19.01 27.10
C LYS A 87 -10.20 -18.07 27.00
N ILE A 88 -10.97 -17.95 28.08
CA ILE A 88 -12.17 -17.13 28.17
C ILE A 88 -12.06 -16.23 29.40
N LEU A 89 -12.22 -14.92 29.21
CA LEU A 89 -12.32 -13.95 30.29
C LEU A 89 -13.78 -13.59 30.55
N PHE A 90 -14.17 -13.58 31.81
CA PHE A 90 -15.42 -13.00 32.29
C PHE A 90 -15.13 -11.66 32.93
N LEU A 91 -15.59 -10.58 32.29
CA LEU A 91 -15.50 -9.23 32.82
C LEU A 91 -16.90 -8.79 33.31
N ASP A 92 -17.04 -8.70 34.63
CA ASP A 92 -18.27 -8.35 35.32
C ASP A 92 -18.37 -6.85 35.53
N LEU A 93 -19.51 -6.28 35.15
CA LEU A 93 -19.73 -4.85 35.10
C LEU A 93 -21.04 -4.47 35.81
N GLU A 94 -21.03 -3.32 36.46
CA GLU A 94 -22.20 -2.64 36.99
C GLU A 94 -22.48 -1.38 36.18
N VAL A 95 -23.63 -1.35 35.52
CA VAL A 95 -24.10 -0.23 34.70
C VAL A 95 -25.17 0.53 35.46
N LYS A 96 -24.90 1.79 35.80
CA LYS A 96 -25.89 2.69 36.41
C LYS A 96 -26.70 3.38 35.33
N ASN A 97 -27.97 3.03 35.23
CA ASN A 97 -28.95 3.81 34.47
C ASN A 97 -29.72 4.75 35.41
N ALA A 98 -30.42 5.74 34.85
CA ALA A 98 -31.14 6.78 35.60
C ALA A 98 -32.08 6.24 36.70
N TYR A 99 -32.61 5.02 36.53
CA TYR A 99 -33.62 4.45 37.43
C TYR A 99 -33.24 3.09 38.04
N LYS A 100 -32.18 2.42 37.55
CA LYS A 100 -31.82 1.06 37.97
C LYS A 100 -30.33 0.79 37.78
N VAL A 101 -29.77 0.01 38.70
CA VAL A 101 -28.46 -0.63 38.55
C VAL A 101 -28.63 -1.95 37.82
N LEU A 102 -27.91 -2.14 36.71
CA LEU A 102 -27.91 -3.37 35.93
C LEU A 102 -26.55 -4.07 36.05
N HIS A 103 -26.57 -5.39 36.09
CA HIS A 103 -25.37 -6.20 36.03
C HIS A 103 -25.23 -6.82 34.64
N SER A 104 -24.06 -6.63 34.05
CA SER A 104 -23.72 -7.17 32.74
C SER A 104 -22.38 -7.88 32.79
N ARG A 105 -22.22 -8.93 31.99
CA ARG A 105 -20.96 -9.65 31.85
C ARG A 105 -20.54 -9.67 30.40
N LEU A 106 -19.28 -9.32 30.14
CA LEU A 106 -18.63 -9.58 28.87
C LEU A 106 -17.93 -10.95 28.95
N VAL A 107 -18.32 -11.86 28.07
CA VAL A 107 -17.64 -13.14 27.85
C VAL A 107 -16.72 -12.97 26.66
N ILE A 108 -15.42 -12.88 26.93
CA ILE A 108 -14.37 -12.65 25.94
C ILE A 108 -13.69 -13.99 25.65
N SER A 109 -14.11 -14.67 24.59
CA SER A 109 -13.49 -15.92 24.14
C SER A 109 -12.32 -15.66 23.20
N LEU A 110 -11.15 -16.17 23.56
CA LEU A 110 -9.91 -16.14 22.76
C LEU A 110 -9.42 -17.56 22.42
N ILE A 111 -10.37 -18.51 22.35
CA ILE A 111 -10.11 -19.87 21.87
C ILE A 111 -9.89 -19.83 20.35
N PRO A 112 -8.78 -20.37 19.81
CA PRO A 112 -8.53 -20.38 18.36
C PRO A 112 -9.71 -20.93 17.56
N ARG A 113 -10.09 -20.27 16.47
CA ARG A 113 -11.26 -20.58 15.60
C ARG A 113 -12.64 -20.41 16.27
N SER A 114 -12.69 -20.13 17.57
CA SER A 114 -13.90 -19.92 18.36
C SER A 114 -13.85 -18.61 19.15
N THR A 115 -13.14 -17.61 18.61
CA THR A 115 -13.05 -16.28 19.20
C THR A 115 -14.40 -15.56 19.11
N ASN A 116 -14.82 -14.93 20.20
CA ASN A 116 -16.08 -14.21 20.26
C ASN A 116 -16.12 -13.23 21.42
N LEU A 117 -16.98 -12.22 21.30
CA LEU A 117 -17.37 -11.34 22.40
C LEU A 117 -18.87 -11.45 22.59
N ILE A 118 -19.31 -11.97 23.74
CA ILE A 118 -20.73 -12.11 24.07
C ILE A 118 -21.05 -11.20 25.25
N LEU A 119 -22.12 -10.43 25.13
CA LEU A 119 -22.64 -9.55 26.17
C LEU A 119 -23.85 -10.21 26.83
N LEU A 120 -23.74 -10.45 28.13
CA LEU A 120 -24.81 -10.94 28.97
C LEU A 120 -25.37 -9.81 29.83
N VAL A 121 -26.68 -9.78 30.01
CA VAL A 121 -27.37 -8.93 31.01
C VAL A 121 -28.34 -9.82 31.77
N ASP A 122 -28.32 -9.75 33.09
CA ASP A 122 -29.13 -10.64 33.96
C ASP A 122 -29.02 -12.12 33.54
N SER A 123 -27.78 -12.57 33.29
CA SER A 123 -27.42 -13.93 32.87
C SER A 123 -27.95 -14.40 31.49
N LYS A 124 -28.51 -13.50 30.67
CA LYS A 124 -29.01 -13.81 29.33
C LYS A 124 -28.21 -13.11 28.24
N ILE A 125 -28.03 -13.77 27.11
CA ILE A 125 -27.33 -13.22 25.94
C ILE A 125 -28.15 -12.07 25.34
N VAL A 126 -27.58 -10.88 25.31
CA VAL A 126 -28.19 -9.68 24.70
C VAL A 126 -27.57 -9.36 23.35
N ALA A 127 -26.27 -9.63 23.19
CA ALA A 127 -25.60 -9.46 21.91
C ALA A 127 -24.33 -10.31 21.83
N ALA A 128 -23.88 -10.60 20.61
CA ALA A 128 -22.59 -11.22 20.35
C ALA A 128 -21.94 -10.60 19.11
N LEU A 129 -20.61 -10.62 19.06
CA LEU A 129 -19.84 -10.21 17.89
C LEU A 129 -20.07 -11.20 16.73
N HIS A 130 -20.09 -12.50 17.04
CA HIS A 130 -20.39 -13.58 16.10
C HIS A 130 -21.56 -14.44 16.61
N TYR A 131 -22.62 -14.56 15.82
CA TYR A 131 -23.74 -15.47 16.09
C TYR A 131 -23.43 -16.84 15.49
N LYS A 132 -23.15 -17.82 16.36
CA LYS A 132 -22.97 -19.24 16.03
C LYS A 132 -24.16 -20.04 16.60
N GLU A 133 -24.25 -21.33 16.27
CA GLU A 133 -25.39 -22.20 16.65
C GLU A 133 -25.68 -22.21 18.16
N ASP A 134 -24.64 -22.05 18.99
CA ASP A 134 -24.68 -22.03 20.45
C ASP A 134 -25.00 -20.64 21.07
N VAL A 135 -25.11 -19.59 20.24
CA VAL A 135 -25.32 -18.21 20.68
C VAL A 135 -26.74 -17.75 20.34
N VAL A 136 -27.68 -17.98 21.27
CA VAL A 136 -29.09 -17.63 21.10
C VAL A 136 -29.47 -16.43 21.97
N LEU A 137 -30.02 -15.38 21.35
CA LEU A 137 -30.47 -14.18 22.06
C LEU A 137 -31.54 -14.53 23.11
N LYS A 138 -31.49 -13.83 24.26
CA LYS A 138 -32.38 -13.97 25.42
C LYS A 138 -32.28 -15.32 26.15
N MET A 139 -31.39 -16.21 25.72
CA MET A 139 -31.09 -17.46 26.42
C MET A 139 -29.87 -17.31 27.33
N PRO A 140 -29.72 -18.16 28.36
CA PRO A 140 -28.50 -18.20 29.17
C PRO A 140 -27.26 -18.57 28.34
N TYR A 141 -26.10 -18.08 28.79
CA TYR A 141 -24.82 -18.53 28.24
C TYR A 141 -24.58 -20.01 28.55
N ILE A 142 -24.21 -20.78 27.54
CA ILE A 142 -23.84 -22.20 27.68
C ILE A 142 -22.34 -22.26 28.00
N PRO A 143 -21.93 -22.75 29.18
CA PRO A 143 -20.51 -22.85 29.53
C PRO A 143 -19.74 -23.77 28.60
N VAL A 144 -18.50 -23.40 28.27
CA VAL A 144 -17.60 -24.20 27.45
C VAL A 144 -16.95 -25.28 28.31
N ILE A 145 -16.88 -26.50 27.78
CA ILE A 145 -16.24 -27.64 28.47
C ILE A 145 -14.77 -27.31 28.76
N GLN A 146 -14.35 -27.55 30.00
CA GLN A 146 -12.96 -27.35 30.41
C GLN A 146 -12.04 -28.33 29.67
N PRO A 147 -10.83 -27.91 29.26
CA PRO A 147 -9.91 -28.78 28.58
C PRO A 147 -9.37 -29.86 29.53
N SER A 148 -9.06 -31.04 28.98
CA SER A 148 -8.66 -32.22 29.75
C SER A 148 -7.17 -32.24 30.15
N PHE A 149 -6.48 -31.10 30.15
CA PHE A 149 -5.08 -31.01 30.56
C PHE A 149 -4.96 -30.35 31.92
N ASP A 150 -3.92 -30.72 32.67
CA ASP A 150 -3.58 -30.07 33.92
C ASP A 150 -2.52 -29.00 33.69
N LYS A 151 -2.77 -27.80 34.23
CA LYS A 151 -1.81 -26.70 34.22
C LYS A 151 -1.98 -25.83 35.45
N THR A 152 -0.89 -25.67 36.20
CA THR A 152 -0.85 -24.75 37.33
C THR A 152 -0.52 -23.34 36.83
N LEU A 153 -1.38 -22.38 37.13
CA LEU A 153 -1.16 -20.98 36.83
C LEU A 153 -0.57 -20.26 38.04
N VAL A 154 0.43 -19.42 37.83
CA VAL A 154 1.12 -18.70 38.92
C VAL A 154 0.30 -17.48 39.34
N ASP A 155 0.28 -17.13 40.62
CA ASP A 155 -0.44 -15.97 41.20
C ASP A 155 0.45 -14.73 41.44
N ASN A 156 1.70 -14.75 40.97
CA ASN A 156 2.65 -13.66 41.14
C ASN A 156 2.53 -12.61 40.02
N THR A 157 1.39 -11.91 39.99
CA THR A 157 1.06 -10.92 38.95
C THR A 157 1.77 -9.60 39.22
N ASN A 158 2.63 -9.15 38.31
CA ASN A 158 3.16 -7.77 38.30
C ASN A 158 2.41 -6.93 37.26
N LEU A 159 1.58 -5.99 37.72
CA LEU A 159 0.72 -5.16 36.86
C LEU A 159 1.51 -4.29 35.87
N GLU A 160 2.62 -3.67 36.32
CA GLU A 160 3.45 -2.80 35.48
C GLU A 160 4.12 -3.60 34.35
N ALA A 161 4.56 -4.82 34.65
CA ALA A 161 5.16 -5.72 33.67
C ALA A 161 4.14 -6.15 32.59
N ILE A 162 2.88 -6.37 32.97
CA ILE A 162 1.80 -6.74 32.04
C ILE A 162 1.46 -5.58 31.12
N GLU A 163 1.30 -4.38 31.68
CA GLU A 163 1.03 -3.18 30.88
C GLU A 163 2.16 -2.91 29.87
N SER A 164 3.41 -3.11 30.29
CA SER A 164 4.58 -3.01 29.41
C SER A 164 4.54 -4.08 28.30
N SER A 165 4.27 -5.34 28.65
CA SER A 165 4.15 -6.43 27.68
C SER A 165 3.03 -6.19 26.65
N LEU A 166 1.89 -5.64 27.08
CA LEU A 166 0.78 -5.31 26.18
C LEU A 166 1.13 -4.18 25.19
N LYS A 167 1.94 -3.20 25.63
CA LYS A 167 2.46 -2.13 24.75
C LYS A 167 3.47 -2.69 23.74
N GLU A 168 4.37 -3.57 24.19
CA GLU A 168 5.34 -4.24 23.31
C GLU A 168 4.64 -5.08 22.23
N ARG A 169 3.57 -5.80 22.59
CA ARG A 169 2.74 -6.54 21.62
C ARG A 169 2.15 -5.63 20.56
N TYR A 170 1.68 -4.44 20.93
CA TYR A 170 1.19 -3.46 19.97
C TYR A 170 2.30 -3.03 19.00
N LEU A 171 3.48 -2.68 19.52
CA LEU A 171 4.62 -2.28 18.69
C LEU A 171 5.04 -3.40 17.72
N ALA A 172 5.16 -4.63 18.21
CA ALA A 172 5.49 -5.79 17.39
C ALA A 172 4.42 -6.06 16.31
N ALA A 173 3.14 -5.90 16.64
CA ALA A 173 2.05 -6.06 15.67
C ALA A 173 2.10 -4.97 14.58
N GLN A 174 2.42 -3.72 14.93
CA GLN A 174 2.59 -2.64 13.95
C GLN A 174 3.79 -2.89 13.04
N GLU A 175 4.92 -3.32 13.61
CA GLU A 175 6.13 -3.64 12.84
C GLU A 175 5.89 -4.80 11.86
N ALA A 176 5.22 -5.86 12.32
CA ALA A 176 4.83 -6.99 11.49
C ALA A 176 3.91 -6.56 10.33
N LEU A 177 2.91 -5.71 10.62
CA LEU A 177 2.01 -5.17 9.60
C LEU A 177 2.75 -4.34 8.54
N ILE A 178 3.67 -3.46 8.96
CA ILE A 178 4.50 -2.65 8.07
C ILE A 178 5.38 -3.57 7.20
N SER A 179 5.99 -4.58 7.80
CA SER A 179 6.85 -5.55 7.12
C SER A 179 6.07 -6.35 6.07
N GLN A 180 4.86 -6.79 6.41
CA GLN A 180 3.98 -7.50 5.47
C GLN A 180 3.59 -6.63 4.28
N LYS A 181 3.18 -5.37 4.53
CA LYS A 181 2.86 -4.42 3.46
C LYS A 181 4.07 -4.15 2.57
N LYS A 182 5.27 -3.96 3.15
CA LYS A 182 6.53 -3.82 2.41
C LYS A 182 6.80 -5.02 1.50
N ALA A 183 6.66 -6.23 2.04
CA ALA A 183 6.88 -7.46 1.27
C ALA A 183 5.91 -7.58 0.09
N SER A 184 4.61 -7.33 0.34
CA SER A 184 3.57 -7.34 -0.71
C SER A 184 3.84 -6.32 -1.81
N PHE A 185 4.17 -5.08 -1.43
CA PHE A 185 4.50 -4.01 -2.38
C PHE A 185 5.74 -4.37 -3.22
N LYS A 186 6.84 -4.82 -2.58
CA LYS A 186 8.06 -5.25 -3.28
C LYS A 186 7.77 -6.39 -4.26
N ALA A 187 6.97 -7.37 -3.88
CA ALA A 187 6.59 -8.48 -4.76
C ALA A 187 5.84 -7.99 -6.01
N LYS A 188 4.89 -7.05 -5.84
CA LYS A 188 4.14 -6.43 -6.93
C LYS A 188 5.07 -5.68 -7.91
N ILE A 189 5.98 -4.86 -7.40
CA ILE A 189 6.93 -4.08 -8.22
C ILE A 189 7.92 -5.00 -8.94
N LYS A 190 8.49 -6.00 -8.25
CA LYS A 190 9.40 -6.99 -8.86
C LYS A 190 8.76 -7.73 -10.03
N LYS A 191 7.49 -8.13 -9.89
CA LYS A 191 6.74 -8.76 -10.99
C LYS A 191 6.62 -7.84 -12.20
N GLN A 192 6.34 -6.55 -11.98
CA GLN A 192 6.27 -5.55 -13.06
C GLN A 192 7.64 -5.33 -13.73
N LEU A 193 8.72 -5.26 -12.93
CA LEU A 193 10.09 -5.13 -13.43
C LEU A 193 10.46 -6.31 -14.32
N ASN A 194 10.24 -7.55 -13.87
CA ASN A 194 10.54 -8.74 -14.66
C ASN A 194 9.81 -8.71 -16.01
N THR A 195 8.52 -8.35 -16.01
CA THR A 195 7.73 -8.25 -17.24
C THR A 195 8.29 -7.20 -18.20
N LEU A 196 8.66 -6.01 -17.69
CA LEU A 196 9.22 -4.94 -18.52
C LEU A 196 10.63 -5.30 -19.05
N GLN A 197 11.44 -5.98 -18.23
CA GLN A 197 12.76 -6.43 -18.62
C GLN A 197 12.70 -7.51 -19.69
N GLU A 198 11.76 -8.46 -19.60
CA GLU A 198 11.50 -9.45 -20.66
C GLU A 198 11.12 -8.76 -21.97
N VAL A 199 10.22 -7.77 -21.94
CA VAL A 199 9.84 -7.00 -23.14
C VAL A 199 11.03 -6.23 -23.70
N LEU A 200 11.85 -5.60 -22.85
CA LEU A 200 13.04 -4.86 -23.25
C LEU A 200 14.08 -5.77 -23.91
N ASN A 201 14.35 -6.93 -23.31
CA ASN A 201 15.29 -7.93 -23.82
C ASN A 201 14.80 -8.56 -25.13
N ALA A 202 13.49 -8.68 -25.33
CA ALA A 202 12.89 -9.18 -26.57
C ALA A 202 12.87 -8.13 -27.69
N LEU A 203 13.23 -6.86 -27.44
CA LEU A 203 13.30 -5.86 -28.51
C LEU A 203 14.47 -6.19 -29.45
N PRO A 204 14.24 -6.20 -30.77
CA PRO A 204 15.31 -6.41 -31.73
C PRO A 204 16.32 -5.26 -31.68
N SER A 205 17.57 -5.55 -32.05
CA SER A 205 18.60 -4.52 -32.19
C SER A 205 18.37 -3.70 -33.45
N ASP A 206 18.75 -2.42 -33.41
CA ASP A 206 18.64 -1.49 -34.53
C ASP A 206 19.37 -2.02 -35.77
N LYS A 207 20.56 -2.61 -35.56
CA LYS A 207 21.35 -3.24 -36.62
C LYS A 207 20.64 -4.44 -37.24
N ALA A 208 20.07 -5.33 -36.43
CA ALA A 208 19.34 -6.49 -36.96
C ALA A 208 18.11 -6.07 -37.79
N LEU A 209 17.37 -5.05 -37.33
CA LEU A 209 16.25 -4.49 -38.09
C LEU A 209 16.71 -3.82 -39.39
N GLU A 210 17.83 -3.13 -39.37
CA GLU A 210 18.41 -2.48 -40.55
C GLU A 210 18.88 -3.51 -41.59
N ASP A 211 19.58 -4.56 -41.15
CA ASP A 211 20.05 -5.65 -42.01
C ASP A 211 18.86 -6.41 -42.62
N GLU A 212 17.83 -6.72 -41.84
CA GLU A 212 16.60 -7.36 -42.34
C GLU A 212 15.84 -6.46 -43.33
N MET A 213 15.81 -5.15 -43.07
CA MET A 213 15.19 -4.17 -43.97
C MET A 213 15.94 -4.11 -45.31
N LYS A 214 17.28 -4.03 -45.27
CA LYS A 214 18.13 -4.01 -46.48
C LYS A 214 17.96 -5.29 -47.29
N LEU A 215 17.94 -6.44 -46.63
CA LEU A 215 17.70 -7.73 -47.26
C LEU A 215 16.32 -7.76 -47.94
N SER A 216 15.27 -7.31 -47.26
CA SER A 216 13.91 -7.29 -47.83
C SER A 216 13.82 -6.38 -49.06
N TYR A 217 14.49 -5.22 -49.07
CA TYR A 217 14.60 -4.37 -50.27
C TYR A 217 15.39 -5.04 -51.40
N ALA A 218 16.51 -5.70 -51.08
CA ALA A 218 17.32 -6.40 -52.07
C ALA A 218 16.54 -7.54 -52.74
N LEU A 219 15.84 -8.37 -51.95
CA LEU A 219 14.95 -9.42 -52.45
C LEU A 219 13.85 -8.84 -53.34
N ALA A 220 13.17 -7.78 -52.89
CA ALA A 220 12.08 -7.16 -53.65
C ALA A 220 12.56 -6.63 -55.02
N ASN A 221 13.72 -5.97 -55.05
CA ASN A 221 14.32 -5.49 -56.30
C ASN A 221 14.75 -6.65 -57.21
N PHE A 222 15.33 -7.72 -56.64
CA PHE A 222 15.70 -8.90 -57.40
C PHE A 222 14.48 -9.59 -58.04
N ILE A 223 13.39 -9.74 -57.28
CA ILE A 223 12.13 -10.33 -57.77
C ILE A 223 11.56 -9.49 -58.92
N LEU A 224 11.56 -8.15 -58.80
CA LEU A 224 11.11 -7.27 -59.88
C LEU A 224 11.96 -7.39 -61.15
N SER A 225 13.28 -7.59 -61.01
CA SER A 225 14.17 -7.76 -62.16
C SER A 225 14.07 -9.15 -62.81
N ASN A 226 13.41 -10.12 -62.17
CA ASN A 226 13.35 -11.52 -62.61
C ASN A 226 11.91 -12.09 -62.55
N LEU A 227 10.90 -11.25 -62.85
CA LEU A 227 9.48 -11.62 -62.70
C LEU A 227 9.11 -12.92 -63.45
N ASP A 228 9.64 -13.10 -64.66
CA ASP A 228 9.33 -14.23 -65.54
C ASP A 228 10.04 -15.52 -65.13
N SER A 229 11.13 -15.43 -64.37
CA SER A 229 11.93 -16.58 -63.95
C SER A 229 11.46 -17.21 -62.63
N ILE A 230 10.55 -16.54 -61.92
CA ILE A 230 10.07 -16.98 -60.62
C ILE A 230 8.68 -17.62 -60.80
N PRO A 231 8.52 -18.93 -60.56
CA PRO A 231 7.25 -19.59 -60.75
C PRO A 231 6.24 -19.19 -59.66
N PRO A 232 4.92 -19.22 -59.97
CA PRO A 232 3.87 -19.08 -58.98
C PRO A 232 4.08 -20.02 -57.80
N TYR A 233 3.83 -19.52 -56.59
CA TYR A 233 3.97 -20.26 -55.33
C TYR A 233 5.39 -20.78 -55.02
N ALA A 234 6.43 -20.19 -55.62
CA ALA A 234 7.81 -20.47 -55.24
C ALA A 234 8.04 -20.22 -53.74
N THR A 235 8.77 -21.13 -53.09
CA THR A 235 9.09 -21.07 -51.65
C THR A 235 10.58 -20.80 -51.38
N ASN A 236 11.41 -20.86 -52.42
CA ASN A 236 12.83 -20.57 -52.35
C ASN A 236 13.24 -19.68 -53.52
N LEU A 237 14.12 -18.73 -53.25
CA LEU A 237 14.68 -17.80 -54.21
C LEU A 237 16.21 -17.89 -54.15
N VAL A 238 16.86 -18.07 -55.30
CA VAL A 238 18.33 -18.06 -55.37
C VAL A 238 18.79 -16.70 -55.87
N MET A 239 19.49 -15.97 -55.01
CA MET A 239 20.08 -14.66 -55.32
C MET A 239 21.57 -14.72 -54.95
N GLU A 240 22.46 -14.39 -55.88
CA GLU A 240 23.92 -14.39 -55.67
C GLU A 240 24.47 -15.71 -55.06
N SER A 241 24.02 -16.85 -55.59
CA SER A 241 24.41 -18.20 -55.13
C SER A 241 24.01 -18.53 -53.68
N LYS A 242 23.11 -17.74 -53.06
CA LYS A 242 22.49 -18.04 -51.78
C LYS A 242 21.00 -18.30 -51.95
N SER A 243 20.51 -19.33 -51.27
CA SER A 243 19.08 -19.68 -51.24
C SER A 243 18.39 -18.96 -50.08
N TYR A 244 17.31 -18.26 -50.38
CA TYR A 244 16.48 -17.55 -49.42
C TYR A 244 15.09 -18.17 -49.39
N LYS A 245 14.60 -18.46 -48.19
CA LYS A 245 13.23 -18.93 -47.99
C LYS A 245 12.27 -17.76 -48.12
N ILE A 246 11.30 -17.86 -49.04
CA ILE A 246 10.29 -16.84 -49.32
C ILE A 246 8.89 -17.41 -49.05
N ALA A 247 7.92 -16.53 -48.80
CA ALA A 247 6.52 -16.93 -48.70
C ALA A 247 5.94 -17.16 -50.11
N ALA A 248 5.09 -18.17 -50.25
CA ALA A 248 4.46 -18.50 -51.52
C ALA A 248 3.37 -17.47 -51.87
N TYR A 249 3.46 -16.90 -53.07
CA TYR A 249 2.44 -16.00 -53.62
C TYR A 249 1.99 -16.45 -55.01
N PRO A 250 0.74 -16.14 -55.42
CA PRO A 250 0.22 -16.46 -56.74
C PRO A 250 1.01 -15.83 -57.91
N SER A 251 1.64 -14.67 -57.68
CA SER A 251 2.42 -13.96 -58.69
C SER A 251 3.72 -13.38 -58.13
N SER A 252 4.75 -13.31 -58.99
CA SER A 252 6.05 -12.69 -58.66
C SER A 252 5.91 -11.22 -58.29
N SER A 253 4.95 -10.50 -58.90
CA SER A 253 4.65 -9.11 -58.57
C SER A 253 4.04 -8.95 -57.17
N GLU A 254 3.14 -9.85 -56.76
CA GLU A 254 2.60 -9.86 -55.39
C GLU A 254 3.67 -10.16 -54.35
N LEU A 255 4.56 -11.12 -54.64
CA LEU A 255 5.72 -11.41 -53.80
C LEU A 255 6.63 -10.18 -53.63
N ALA A 256 6.97 -9.49 -54.72
CA ALA A 256 7.78 -8.26 -54.66
C ALA A 256 7.10 -7.18 -53.81
N ASN A 257 5.80 -6.96 -54.01
CA ASN A 257 5.01 -6.00 -53.24
C ASN A 257 4.95 -6.35 -51.75
N ALA A 258 4.87 -7.64 -51.41
CA ALA A 258 4.92 -8.12 -50.04
C ALA A 258 6.28 -7.81 -49.39
N GLU A 259 7.39 -8.07 -50.07
CA GLU A 259 8.75 -7.76 -49.57
C GLU A 259 9.00 -6.25 -49.44
N PHE A 260 8.53 -5.42 -50.40
CA PHE A 260 8.57 -3.96 -50.22
C PHE A 260 7.71 -3.50 -49.04
N SER A 261 6.55 -4.11 -48.84
CA SER A 261 5.69 -3.81 -47.69
C SER A 261 6.35 -4.22 -46.38
N LYS A 262 7.04 -5.36 -46.33
CA LYS A 262 7.85 -5.80 -45.20
C LYS A 262 8.97 -4.80 -44.90
N ALA A 263 9.74 -4.40 -45.92
CA ALA A 263 10.81 -3.41 -45.79
C ALA A 263 10.30 -2.05 -45.28
N LYS A 264 9.16 -1.57 -45.80
CA LYS A 264 8.50 -0.33 -45.31
C LYS A 264 8.06 -0.45 -43.84
N LYS A 265 7.51 -1.60 -43.42
CA LYS A 265 7.14 -1.88 -42.02
C LYS A 265 8.37 -1.87 -41.11
N LEU A 266 9.47 -2.52 -41.52
CA LEU A 266 10.73 -2.55 -40.79
C LEU A 266 11.34 -1.15 -40.66
N LYS A 267 11.35 -0.35 -41.74
CA LYS A 267 11.80 1.05 -41.72
C LYS A 267 11.01 1.90 -40.71
N ARG A 268 9.68 1.73 -40.66
CA ARG A 268 8.82 2.41 -39.67
C ARG A 268 9.11 1.96 -38.24
N LYS A 269 9.38 0.66 -38.04
CA LYS A 269 9.74 0.09 -36.73
C LYS A 269 11.09 0.66 -36.26
N LEU A 270 12.10 0.68 -37.12
CA LEU A 270 13.42 1.25 -36.85
C LEU A 270 13.35 2.71 -36.38
N LYS A 271 12.49 3.53 -37.00
CA LYS A 271 12.31 4.93 -36.59
C LYS A 271 11.84 5.10 -35.14
N ASN A 272 11.07 4.14 -34.61
CA ASN A 272 10.44 4.25 -33.29
C ASN A 272 11.03 3.33 -32.23
N ILE A 273 11.92 2.40 -32.60
CA ILE A 273 12.44 1.37 -31.69
C ILE A 273 13.28 1.99 -30.56
N SER A 274 14.10 3.00 -30.87
CA SER A 274 14.89 3.74 -29.89
C SER A 274 13.98 4.49 -28.89
N LEU A 275 12.91 5.13 -29.38
CA LEU A 275 11.93 5.78 -28.51
C LEU A 275 11.19 4.78 -27.61
N GLN A 276 10.82 3.61 -28.16
CA GLN A 276 10.19 2.54 -27.39
C GLN A 276 11.12 2.02 -26.30
N ARG A 277 12.39 1.78 -26.63
CA ARG A 277 13.44 1.35 -25.70
C ARG A 277 13.62 2.35 -24.56
N GLY A 278 13.84 3.63 -24.88
CA GLY A 278 13.98 4.67 -23.86
C GLY A 278 12.75 4.78 -22.96
N ASN A 279 11.53 4.64 -23.49
CA ASN A 279 10.31 4.63 -22.66
C ASN A 279 10.22 3.42 -21.71
N LEU A 280 10.73 2.25 -22.11
CA LEU A 280 10.77 1.06 -21.26
C LEU A 280 11.82 1.22 -20.17
N GLU A 281 13.03 1.67 -20.54
CA GLU A 281 14.13 1.94 -19.61
C GLU A 281 13.72 2.97 -18.56
N SER A 282 13.08 4.09 -18.95
CA SER A 282 12.58 5.09 -17.99
C SER A 282 11.51 4.52 -17.04
N LYS A 283 10.69 3.57 -17.49
CA LYS A 283 9.69 2.91 -16.63
C LYS A 283 10.34 1.96 -15.64
N ILE A 284 11.37 1.21 -16.08
CA ILE A 284 12.15 0.31 -15.23
C ILE A 284 12.86 1.13 -14.14
N GLU A 285 13.58 2.18 -14.53
CA GLU A 285 14.28 3.09 -13.60
C GLU A 285 13.31 3.64 -12.53
N LEU A 286 12.11 4.07 -12.93
CA LEU A 286 11.09 4.54 -11.98
C LEU A 286 10.63 3.46 -10.99
N LEU A 287 10.48 2.21 -11.43
CA LEU A 287 10.07 1.11 -10.58
C LEU A 287 11.19 0.68 -9.61
N GLU A 288 12.45 0.70 -10.06
CA GLU A 288 13.62 0.45 -9.22
C GLU A 288 13.76 1.50 -8.12
N GLU A 289 13.55 2.78 -8.44
CA GLU A 289 13.51 3.86 -7.45
C GLU A 289 12.38 3.68 -6.44
N LYS A 290 11.19 3.25 -6.88
CA LYS A 290 10.11 2.92 -5.94
C LYS A 290 10.49 1.80 -4.99
N LEU A 291 11.27 0.83 -5.47
CA LEU A 291 11.74 -0.29 -4.66
C LEU A 291 12.78 0.18 -3.63
N SER A 292 13.72 1.05 -4.01
CA SER A 292 14.72 1.59 -3.07
C SER A 292 14.07 2.49 -2.01
N LEU A 293 13.07 3.28 -2.39
CA LEU A 293 12.33 4.14 -1.45
C LEU A 293 11.46 3.35 -0.47
N CYS A 294 10.99 2.15 -0.85
CA CYS A 294 10.14 1.29 -0.03
C CYS A 294 10.81 0.82 1.28
N GLU A 295 12.14 0.86 1.39
CA GLU A 295 12.81 0.52 2.64
C GLU A 295 12.51 1.52 3.77
N ASN A 296 12.16 2.75 3.42
CA ASN A 296 11.82 3.79 4.38
C ASN A 296 10.33 3.70 4.77
N ILE A 297 10.07 3.50 6.07
CA ILE A 297 8.74 3.19 6.63
C ILE A 297 7.69 4.26 6.29
N ASN A 298 8.07 5.54 6.28
CA ASN A 298 7.16 6.65 5.98
C ASN A 298 6.65 6.65 4.52
N MET A 299 7.31 5.91 3.61
CA MET A 299 7.05 5.98 2.17
C MET A 299 5.99 4.99 1.67
N LEU A 300 5.54 4.07 2.53
CA LEU A 300 4.72 2.94 2.10
C LEU A 300 3.27 3.32 1.74
N GLU A 301 2.67 4.20 2.54
CA GLU A 301 1.31 4.73 2.29
C GLU A 301 1.21 5.42 0.92
N VAL A 302 2.34 5.92 0.40
CA VAL A 302 2.39 6.70 -0.84
C VAL A 302 2.48 5.87 -2.10
N LEU A 303 3.01 4.66 -1.95
CA LEU A 303 3.22 3.75 -3.04
C LEU A 303 1.99 2.86 -3.29
N GLU A 304 1.08 2.74 -2.31
CA GLU A 304 -0.12 1.90 -2.37
C GLU A 304 -1.34 2.56 -3.06
N HIS A 305 -1.48 3.89 -3.04
CA HIS A 305 -2.57 4.61 -3.72
C HIS A 305 -2.38 4.62 -5.26
N THR A 306 -2.64 3.46 -5.84
CA THR A 306 -2.55 3.18 -7.28
C THR A 306 -3.89 2.73 -7.83
N GLN A 307 -5.01 3.40 -7.51
CA GLN A 307 -6.30 3.05 -8.11
C GLN A 307 -7.16 4.30 -8.36
N LYS A 308 -7.51 4.53 -9.64
CA LYS A 308 -8.49 5.51 -10.19
C LYS A 308 -7.98 6.85 -10.75
N ALA A 309 -6.84 6.87 -11.46
CA ALA A 309 -6.59 7.95 -12.42
C ALA A 309 -6.76 7.41 -13.85
N ASN A 310 -7.68 8.02 -14.60
CA ASN A 310 -8.00 7.67 -15.99
C ASN A 310 -6.74 7.67 -16.88
N ASN A 311 -6.73 6.72 -17.82
CA ASN A 311 -5.59 6.26 -18.62
C ASN A 311 -4.99 7.26 -19.65
N GLN A 312 -5.22 8.58 -19.52
CA GLN A 312 -4.76 9.56 -20.51
C GLN A 312 -3.64 10.51 -20.03
N ASP A 313 -3.45 10.72 -18.72
CA ASP A 313 -2.48 11.72 -18.20
C ASP A 313 -1.08 11.17 -17.84
N SER A 314 -0.81 9.88 -18.05
CA SER A 314 0.40 9.20 -17.54
C SER A 314 1.63 9.28 -18.44
N LYS A 315 1.62 10.11 -19.48
CA LYS A 315 2.75 10.18 -20.42
C LYS A 315 3.85 11.12 -19.90
N LYS A 316 4.81 10.51 -19.18
CA LYS A 316 6.24 10.89 -19.01
C LYS A 316 6.69 11.52 -17.69
N THR A 317 5.83 11.91 -16.75
CA THR A 317 6.30 12.54 -15.50
C THR A 317 6.17 11.60 -14.30
N ARG A 318 7.24 11.52 -13.49
CA ARG A 318 7.28 10.65 -12.30
C ARG A 318 6.27 11.13 -11.27
N CYS A 319 5.37 10.24 -10.84
CA CYS A 319 4.27 10.58 -9.94
C CYS A 319 4.18 9.63 -8.74
N PHE A 320 3.91 10.22 -7.58
CA PHE A 320 3.68 9.61 -6.28
C PHE A 320 2.36 10.15 -5.70
N PHE A 321 1.74 9.51 -4.70
CA PHE A 321 0.47 9.96 -4.12
C PHE A 321 0.49 9.91 -2.59
N TYR A 322 0.26 11.00 -1.87
CA TYR A 322 0.14 11.01 -0.40
C TYR A 322 -1.25 11.47 0.01
N LYS A 323 -2.03 10.64 0.74
CA LYS A 323 -3.41 10.98 1.19
C LYS A 323 -4.24 11.65 0.09
N ASP A 324 -4.30 11.01 -1.08
CA ASP A 324 -4.99 11.49 -2.30
C ASP A 324 -4.39 12.74 -2.99
N VAL A 325 -3.29 13.30 -2.47
CA VAL A 325 -2.55 14.37 -3.13
C VAL A 325 -1.51 13.78 -4.08
N LYS A 326 -1.64 14.08 -5.38
CA LYS A 326 -0.63 13.74 -6.39
C LYS A 326 0.62 14.59 -6.18
N ILE A 327 1.78 13.96 -6.22
CA ILE A 327 3.12 14.55 -6.16
C ILE A 327 3.83 14.20 -7.46
N SER A 328 4.27 15.20 -8.22
CA SER A 328 5.01 15.00 -9.48
C SER A 328 6.42 15.54 -9.36
N VAL A 329 7.40 14.79 -9.88
CA VAL A 329 8.83 15.14 -9.82
C VAL A 329 9.45 15.05 -11.20
N GLY A 330 10.31 16.00 -11.56
CA GLY A 330 11.14 15.94 -12.76
C GLY A 330 12.60 15.67 -12.39
N LYS A 331 13.21 14.64 -12.99
CA LYS A 331 14.62 14.29 -12.75
C LYS A 331 15.56 14.96 -13.75
N SER A 332 15.08 15.15 -14.98
CA SER A 332 15.84 15.80 -16.05
C SER A 332 15.43 17.26 -16.24
N ARG A 333 16.29 18.04 -16.88
CA ARG A 333 15.99 19.44 -17.24
C ARG A 333 14.72 19.53 -18.10
N GLU A 334 14.54 18.60 -19.03
CA GLU A 334 13.38 18.54 -19.92
C GLU A 334 12.09 18.20 -19.15
N GLU A 335 12.17 17.24 -18.23
CA GLU A 335 11.06 16.89 -17.35
C GLU A 335 10.68 18.04 -16.43
N ASN A 336 11.65 18.77 -15.87
CA ASN A 336 11.39 19.94 -15.04
C ASN A 336 10.68 21.05 -15.83
N VAL A 337 11.10 21.31 -17.07
CA VAL A 337 10.42 22.26 -17.96
C VAL A 337 8.97 21.84 -18.19
N LYS A 338 8.75 20.57 -18.53
CA LYS A 338 7.41 20.05 -18.78
C LYS A 338 6.53 20.11 -17.54
N LEU A 339 7.05 19.66 -16.40
CA LEU A 339 6.38 19.68 -15.10
C LEU A 339 5.94 21.10 -14.73
N LEU A 340 6.80 22.09 -14.93
CA LEU A 340 6.48 23.50 -14.66
C LEU A 340 5.44 24.07 -15.64
N LYS A 341 5.37 23.58 -16.88
CA LYS A 341 4.35 23.98 -17.87
C LYS A 341 2.98 23.38 -17.56
N ASP A 342 2.94 22.11 -17.14
CA ASP A 342 1.70 21.37 -16.88
C ASP A 342 1.06 21.75 -15.52
N ALA A 343 1.85 22.28 -14.58
CA ALA A 343 1.38 22.62 -13.24
C ALA A 343 0.44 23.83 -13.20
N LYS A 344 -0.69 23.70 -12.48
CA LYS A 344 -1.60 24.82 -12.24
C LYS A 344 -0.94 25.89 -11.38
N ALA A 345 -1.27 27.16 -11.62
CA ALA A 345 -0.71 28.31 -10.94
C ALA A 345 -0.82 28.25 -9.39
N ARG A 346 -1.86 27.59 -8.86
CA ARG A 346 -2.12 27.44 -7.42
C ARG A 346 -1.44 26.23 -6.77
N TYR A 347 -0.75 25.38 -7.53
CA TYR A 347 -0.08 24.21 -6.97
C TYR A 347 1.22 24.60 -6.28
N ILE A 348 1.62 23.81 -5.28
CA ILE A 348 2.83 24.06 -4.51
C ILE A 348 4.01 23.44 -5.28
N TRP A 349 5.05 24.22 -5.49
CA TRP A 349 6.34 23.79 -6.00
C TRP A 349 7.34 23.65 -4.85
N MET A 350 8.23 22.66 -4.93
CA MET A 350 9.28 22.40 -3.95
C MET A 350 10.63 22.12 -4.62
N HIS A 351 11.72 22.53 -3.98
CA HIS A 351 13.09 22.33 -4.42
C HIS A 351 14.07 22.36 -3.24
N LEU A 352 15.20 21.64 -3.32
CA LEU A 352 16.23 21.69 -2.28
C LEU A 352 16.90 23.07 -2.26
N LYS A 353 17.02 23.66 -1.07
CA LYS A 353 17.63 25.00 -0.94
C LYS A 353 19.13 24.94 -1.21
N ASP A 354 19.63 25.95 -1.92
CA ASP A 354 21.06 26.20 -2.19
C ASP A 354 21.80 25.04 -2.87
N ARG A 355 21.08 24.17 -3.60
CA ARG A 355 21.68 23.07 -4.35
C ARG A 355 20.87 22.68 -5.58
N PRO A 356 21.50 22.24 -6.68
CA PRO A 356 20.79 21.68 -7.82
C PRO A 356 19.97 20.46 -7.41
N SER A 357 18.68 20.45 -7.74
CA SER A 357 17.82 19.30 -7.47
C SER A 357 16.64 19.20 -8.43
N SER A 358 15.95 18.06 -8.34
CA SER A 358 14.70 17.81 -9.03
C SER A 358 13.63 18.85 -8.66
N HIS A 359 12.80 19.27 -9.61
CA HIS A 359 11.63 20.08 -9.28
C HIS A 359 10.50 19.16 -8.85
N MET A 360 9.81 19.51 -7.76
CA MET A 360 8.64 18.79 -7.28
C MET A 360 7.41 19.69 -7.30
N ILE A 361 6.25 19.14 -7.68
CA ILE A 361 4.95 19.79 -7.65
C ILE A 361 3.99 18.95 -6.82
N LEU A 362 3.41 19.55 -5.78
CA LEU A 362 2.26 19.01 -5.07
C LEU A 362 1.00 19.55 -5.75
N HIS A 363 0.13 18.66 -6.22
CA HIS A 363 -1.11 19.02 -6.93
C HIS A 363 -2.22 19.44 -5.96
N THR A 364 -1.89 20.34 -5.04
CA THR A 364 -2.79 20.92 -4.04
C THR A 364 -2.45 22.39 -3.84
N SER A 365 -3.44 23.18 -3.43
CA SER A 365 -3.26 24.57 -3.00
C SER A 365 -3.14 24.71 -1.47
N LYS A 366 -3.33 23.63 -0.72
CA LYS A 366 -3.17 23.60 0.74
C LYS A 366 -2.39 22.34 1.11
N ALA A 367 -1.29 22.52 1.83
CA ALA A 367 -0.50 21.42 2.37
C ALA A 367 -0.34 21.64 3.88
N ASP A 368 -0.57 20.58 4.65
CA ASP A 368 -0.24 20.55 6.07
C ASP A 368 1.26 20.32 6.26
N TYR A 369 1.74 20.53 7.49
CA TYR A 369 3.15 20.32 7.82
C TYR A 369 3.60 18.89 7.52
N THR A 370 2.73 17.91 7.75
CA THR A 370 3.01 16.48 7.53
C THR A 370 3.25 16.17 6.06
N LEU A 371 2.41 16.67 5.15
CA LEU A 371 2.60 16.52 3.70
C LEU A 371 3.88 17.24 3.23
N LEU A 372 4.14 18.46 3.71
CA LEU A 372 5.35 19.21 3.32
C LEU A 372 6.63 18.50 3.78
N LYS A 373 6.65 18.02 5.03
CA LYS A 373 7.80 17.28 5.57
C LYS A 373 8.02 16.00 4.78
N TYR A 374 6.94 15.26 4.53
CA TYR A 374 6.96 14.03 3.74
C TYR A 374 7.46 14.26 2.30
N ALA A 375 6.90 15.25 1.60
CA ALA A 375 7.32 15.60 0.25
C ALA A 375 8.79 16.05 0.20
N GLY A 376 9.24 16.77 1.24
CA GLY A 376 10.64 17.14 1.41
C GLY A 376 11.56 15.94 1.63
N GLU A 377 11.17 14.96 2.48
CA GLU A 377 11.90 13.69 2.66
C GLU A 377 12.02 12.94 1.33
N LEU A 378 10.91 12.79 0.59
CA LEU A 378 10.90 12.19 -0.74
C LEU A 378 11.83 12.92 -1.71
N LEU A 379 11.79 14.27 -1.72
CA LEU A 379 12.65 15.06 -2.58
C LEU A 379 14.13 14.85 -2.26
N CYS A 380 14.51 14.84 -0.98
CA CYS A 380 15.89 14.58 -0.59
C CYS A 380 16.36 13.19 -1.06
N ARG A 381 15.56 12.15 -0.82
CA ARG A 381 15.88 10.77 -1.21
C ARG A 381 15.98 10.58 -2.72
N LEU A 382 15.08 11.19 -3.50
CA LEU A 382 15.12 11.16 -4.97
C LEU A 382 16.36 11.85 -5.55
N ASN A 383 16.99 12.75 -4.80
CA ASN A 383 18.25 13.40 -5.16
C ASN A 383 19.47 12.72 -4.51
N GLY A 384 19.34 11.47 -4.04
CA GLY A 384 20.45 10.65 -3.55
C GLY A 384 20.97 11.02 -2.16
N LEU A 385 20.21 11.77 -1.37
CA LEU A 385 20.59 12.11 0.01
C LEU A 385 20.12 11.00 0.96
N GLU A 386 21.00 10.54 1.84
CA GLU A 386 20.71 9.41 2.75
C GLU A 386 20.57 9.83 4.22
N THR A 387 21.44 10.69 4.72
CA THR A 387 21.47 11.15 6.12
C THR A 387 21.75 12.64 6.20
N GLY A 388 21.23 13.28 7.25
CA GLY A 388 21.51 14.68 7.56
C GLY A 388 20.26 15.57 7.58
N ARG A 389 20.49 16.87 7.81
CA ARG A 389 19.44 17.88 7.91
C ARG A 389 19.48 18.78 6.68
N PHE A 390 18.38 18.82 5.95
CA PHE A 390 18.23 19.55 4.70
C PHE A 390 17.14 20.60 4.82
N LEU A 391 17.26 21.65 4.02
CA LEU A 391 16.22 22.66 3.89
C LEU A 391 15.57 22.53 2.52
N VAL A 392 14.25 22.46 2.50
CA VAL A 392 13.45 22.39 1.27
C VAL A 392 12.63 23.65 1.16
N ASP A 393 12.82 24.40 0.08
CA ASP A 393 12.02 25.56 -0.23
C ASP A 393 10.72 25.13 -0.89
N TYR A 394 9.64 25.83 -0.56
CA TYR A 394 8.35 25.67 -1.22
C TYR A 394 7.64 27.00 -1.42
N THR A 395 6.89 27.08 -2.53
CA THR A 395 6.07 28.24 -2.88
C THR A 395 4.97 27.84 -3.85
N TYR A 396 4.05 28.73 -4.21
CA TYR A 396 3.11 28.45 -5.29
C TYR A 396 3.76 28.57 -6.66
N ARG A 397 3.30 27.76 -7.61
CA ARG A 397 3.77 27.76 -8.99
C ARG A 397 3.68 29.14 -9.65
N ARG A 398 2.65 29.94 -9.34
CA ARG A 398 2.47 31.32 -9.83
C ARG A 398 3.55 32.30 -9.38
N ASP A 399 4.21 32.00 -8.26
CA ASP A 399 5.21 32.87 -7.65
C ASP A 399 6.64 32.57 -8.19
N LEU A 400 6.77 31.58 -9.09
CA LEU A 400 8.00 31.28 -9.82
C LEU A 400 8.10 32.10 -11.10
N LYS A 401 9.25 32.74 -11.32
CA LYS A 401 9.64 33.31 -12.61
C LYS A 401 10.56 32.34 -13.34
N VAL A 402 10.06 31.75 -14.42
CA VAL A 402 10.86 30.87 -15.29
C VAL A 402 11.69 31.76 -16.21
N GLN A 403 13.03 31.67 -16.16
CA GLN A 403 13.90 32.46 -17.04
C GLN A 403 14.20 31.69 -18.34
N SER A 404 14.95 30.59 -18.23
CA SER A 404 15.33 29.75 -19.37
C SER A 404 15.32 28.27 -18.99
N ASN A 405 14.69 27.43 -19.82
CA ASN A 405 14.51 26.01 -19.55
C ASN A 405 13.92 25.76 -18.15
N ALA A 406 14.61 24.97 -17.32
CA ALA A 406 14.21 24.65 -15.96
C ALA A 406 14.73 25.66 -14.93
N PHE A 407 15.44 26.72 -15.34
CA PHE A 407 15.96 27.71 -14.42
C PHE A 407 14.83 28.64 -13.94
N VAL A 408 14.59 28.64 -12.63
CA VAL A 408 13.53 29.40 -11.98
C VAL A 408 14.10 30.32 -10.91
N THR A 409 13.53 31.51 -10.79
CA THR A 409 13.78 32.42 -9.67
C THR A 409 12.50 32.63 -8.88
N TYR A 410 12.62 32.76 -7.56
CA TYR A 410 11.49 32.89 -6.66
C TYR A 410 11.87 33.73 -5.44
N ASN A 411 10.99 34.66 -5.07
CA ASN A 411 11.26 35.61 -3.99
C ASN A 411 10.27 35.44 -2.81
N LYS A 412 9.08 34.91 -3.09
CA LYS A 412 8.07 34.58 -2.06
C LYS A 412 8.14 33.09 -1.81
N TYR A 413 8.86 32.67 -0.78
CA TYR A 413 8.96 31.25 -0.43
C TYR A 413 8.95 31.06 1.08
N SER A 414 8.70 29.83 1.47
CA SER A 414 8.91 29.34 2.83
C SER A 414 9.77 28.10 2.75
N SER A 415 10.43 27.74 3.85
CA SER A 415 11.33 26.60 3.89
C SER A 415 10.95 25.67 5.04
N ILE A 416 11.13 24.37 4.83
CA ILE A 416 10.90 23.34 5.86
C ILE A 416 12.19 22.57 6.11
N TYR A 417 12.46 22.26 7.38
CA TYR A 417 13.55 21.38 7.76
C TYR A 417 13.13 19.92 7.59
N VAL A 418 13.98 19.17 6.90
CA VAL A 418 13.85 17.75 6.66
C VAL A 418 15.06 17.06 7.26
N THR A 419 14.85 16.07 8.10
CA THR A 419 15.92 15.23 8.66
C THR A 419 15.72 13.82 8.11
N LEU A 420 16.75 13.28 7.44
CA LEU A 420 16.73 11.97 6.81
C LEU A 420 17.35 10.86 7.67
#